data_AF-A0A221T2A5-F1
#
_entry.id   AF-A0A221T2A5-F1
#
_cell.length_a   1.000
_cell.length_b   1.000
_cell.length_c   1.000
_cell.angle_alpha   90.00
_cell.angle_beta   90.00
_cell.angle_gamma   90.00
#
_symmetry.space_group_name_H-M   'P 1'
#
loop_
_entity.id
_entity.type
_entity.pdbx_description
1 polymer ?
#
loop_
_entity_poly.entity_id
_entity_poly.type
_entity_poly.pdbx_seq_one_letter_code
_entity_poly.pdbx_strand_id
1 'polypeptide(L)'
;MNDIDRALLEVQARHAGALRAAARTLQAQGVRRLHYGVDYVNDDGEPADYAVYEYEDGRVVELEHWPEELSEDVFLWAVRYCQPYTFEVATASLTLDRQGGQVATEENVLRNYHTDARRQLLEEEAGDGGGFSLLDEFSVSYSTELRELGSALSVQGIRKVHFGVDCLGPAHQPRYPIAGWCVVQRDEGETAGALLPELQAAADLWDELPDYGAFTLDTGSGWVTPSDEGGTVTLGPEEIRAYHSEAQRQALLGRPT
;
A
#
# COMPACT_ATOMS: atom_id res chain seq x y z
N MET A 1 -8.41 10.68 -12.06
CA MET A 1 -7.17 11.21 -11.47
C MET A 1 -7.05 10.53 -10.12
N ASN A 2 -6.03 9.70 -9.93
CA ASN A 2 -5.89 8.94 -8.69
C ASN A 2 -5.42 9.89 -7.55
N ASP A 3 -5.45 9.44 -6.30
CA ASP A 3 -5.08 10.30 -5.16
C ASP A 3 -3.59 10.67 -5.14
N ILE A 4 -2.75 9.85 -5.77
CA ILE A 4 -1.31 10.15 -5.95
C ILE A 4 -1.13 11.35 -6.89
N ASP A 5 -1.82 11.37 -8.02
CA ASP A 5 -1.82 12.48 -8.98
C ASP A 5 -2.27 13.79 -8.29
N ARG A 6 -3.26 13.71 -7.39
CA ARG A 6 -3.73 14.87 -6.62
C ARG A 6 -2.66 15.38 -5.65
N ALA A 7 -2.03 14.49 -4.88
CA ALA A 7 -0.97 14.84 -3.95
C ALA A 7 0.22 15.50 -4.68
N LEU A 8 0.63 14.96 -5.82
CA LEU A 8 1.69 15.54 -6.65
C LEU A 8 1.34 16.95 -7.13
N LEU A 9 0.11 17.18 -7.60
CA LEU A 9 -0.34 18.51 -8.01
C LEU A 9 -0.30 19.53 -6.85
N GLU A 10 -0.65 19.13 -5.64
CA GLU A 10 -0.58 19.99 -4.46
C GLU A 10 0.86 20.36 -4.08
N VAL A 11 1.78 19.39 -4.13
CA VAL A 11 3.22 19.61 -3.91
C VAL A 11 3.76 20.56 -4.95
N GLN A 12 3.45 20.34 -6.23
CA GLN A 12 3.90 21.20 -7.32
C GLN A 12 3.39 22.64 -7.17
N ALA A 13 2.13 22.82 -6.74
CA ALA A 13 1.58 24.14 -6.49
C ALA A 13 2.27 24.83 -5.30
N ARG A 14 2.48 24.12 -4.20
CA ARG A 14 3.08 24.64 -2.96
C ARG A 14 4.56 24.98 -3.13
N HIS A 15 5.30 24.17 -3.89
CA HIS A 15 6.76 24.25 -4.02
C HIS A 15 7.24 24.72 -5.39
N ALA A 16 6.37 25.33 -6.21
CA ALA A 16 6.69 25.78 -7.56
C ALA A 16 7.98 26.62 -7.67
N GLY A 17 8.28 27.44 -6.67
CA GLY A 17 9.51 28.24 -6.63
C GLY A 17 10.78 27.38 -6.51
N ALA A 18 10.78 26.42 -5.59
CA ALA A 18 11.89 25.51 -5.36
C ALA A 18 12.10 24.56 -6.54
N LEU A 19 11.01 23.98 -7.07
CA LEU A 19 11.06 23.12 -8.26
C LEU A 19 11.66 23.86 -9.47
N ARG A 20 11.27 25.11 -9.72
CA ARG A 20 11.86 25.91 -10.81
C ARG A 20 13.32 26.26 -10.56
N ALA A 21 13.74 26.41 -9.31
CA ALA A 21 15.15 26.66 -8.98
C ALA A 21 15.99 25.41 -9.25
N ALA A 22 15.56 24.25 -8.76
CA ALA A 22 16.19 22.96 -9.04
C ALA A 22 16.26 22.68 -10.55
N ALA A 23 15.16 22.88 -11.27
CA ALA A 23 15.12 22.72 -12.73
C ALA A 23 16.17 23.56 -13.46
N ARG A 24 16.34 24.83 -13.09
CA ARG A 24 17.37 25.69 -13.71
C ARG A 24 18.78 25.17 -13.45
N THR A 25 19.06 24.72 -12.23
CA THR A 25 20.38 24.19 -11.88
C THR A 25 20.68 22.90 -12.63
N LEU A 26 19.73 21.95 -12.63
CA LEU A 26 19.86 20.67 -13.32
C LEU A 26 19.95 20.83 -14.85
N GLN A 27 19.15 21.75 -15.42
CA GLN A 27 19.21 22.05 -16.84
C GLN A 27 20.58 22.62 -17.25
N ALA A 28 21.21 23.44 -16.41
CA ALA A 28 22.55 23.97 -16.67
C ALA A 28 23.64 22.86 -16.69
N GLN A 29 23.36 21.72 -16.06
CA GLN A 29 24.21 20.53 -16.08
C GLN A 29 23.88 19.55 -17.22
N GLY A 30 22.88 19.88 -18.06
CA GLY A 30 22.41 19.03 -19.15
C GLY A 30 21.53 17.86 -18.71
N VAL A 31 20.98 17.91 -17.49
CA VAL A 31 20.06 16.89 -16.98
C VAL A 31 18.66 17.13 -17.57
N ARG A 32 18.08 16.07 -18.14
CA ARG A 32 16.73 16.03 -18.71
C ARG A 32 15.70 15.63 -17.68
N ARG A 33 16.00 14.58 -16.91
CA ARG A 33 15.14 14.03 -15.85
C ARG A 33 15.96 13.60 -14.67
N LEU A 34 15.31 13.64 -13.52
CA LEU A 34 15.74 12.89 -12.37
C LEU A 34 14.65 11.88 -12.02
N HIS A 35 15.05 10.61 -11.89
CA HIS A 35 14.23 9.56 -11.32
C HIS A 35 14.68 9.34 -9.89
N TYR A 36 13.75 9.27 -8.94
CA TYR A 36 14.09 9.08 -7.54
C TYR A 36 13.02 8.31 -6.78
N GLY A 37 13.44 7.57 -5.77
CA GLY A 37 12.55 6.87 -4.85
C GLY A 37 12.69 7.42 -3.46
N VAL A 38 11.61 7.33 -2.68
CA VAL A 38 11.64 7.57 -1.25
C VAL A 38 11.20 6.29 -0.58
N ASP A 39 12.11 5.59 0.09
CA ASP A 39 11.82 4.33 0.78
C ASP A 39 11.04 4.56 2.09
N TYR A 40 10.47 3.47 2.64
CA TYR A 40 9.98 3.46 4.02
C TYR A 40 11.19 3.46 4.95
N VAL A 41 11.18 4.35 5.95
CA VAL A 41 12.18 4.51 7.02
C VAL A 41 12.99 3.23 7.25
N ASN A 42 14.28 3.23 6.90
CA ASN A 42 15.21 2.22 7.40
C ASN A 42 15.45 2.47 8.90
N ASP A 43 15.95 1.48 9.63
CA ASP A 43 16.20 1.59 11.08
C ASP A 43 17.13 2.76 11.48
N ASP A 44 17.85 3.34 10.51
CA ASP A 44 18.75 4.48 10.68
C ASP A 44 18.10 5.84 10.39
N GLY A 45 16.84 5.88 9.98
CA GLY A 45 16.11 7.13 9.67
C GLY A 45 16.58 7.81 8.38
N GLU A 46 17.36 7.11 7.55
CA GLU A 46 17.84 7.61 6.27
C GLU A 46 16.83 7.22 5.17
N PRO A 47 16.28 8.19 4.43
CA PRO A 47 15.45 7.91 3.27
C PRO A 47 16.33 7.21 2.25
N ALA A 48 16.07 5.94 1.97
CA ALA A 48 16.91 5.21 1.04
C ALA A 48 16.61 5.59 -0.41
N ASP A 49 17.70 5.59 -1.18
CA ASP A 49 18.28 6.84 -1.69
C ASP A 49 18.61 6.71 -3.19
N TYR A 50 17.76 6.00 -3.95
CA TYR A 50 18.04 5.86 -5.38
C TYR A 50 17.67 7.17 -6.08
N ALA A 51 18.66 7.76 -6.74
CA ALA A 51 18.50 8.92 -7.60
C ALA A 51 19.26 8.65 -8.90
N VAL A 52 18.61 8.88 -10.04
CA VAL A 52 19.16 8.61 -11.37
C VAL A 52 18.98 9.84 -12.24
N TYR A 53 20.08 10.43 -12.68
CA TYR A 53 20.07 11.46 -13.71
C TYR A 53 19.99 10.83 -15.08
N GLU A 54 19.01 11.27 -15.85
CA GLU A 54 18.96 11.09 -17.29
C GLU A 54 19.33 12.42 -17.96
N TYR A 55 20.39 12.42 -18.76
CA TYR A 55 20.92 13.60 -19.45
C TYR A 55 20.27 13.77 -20.84
N GLU A 56 20.34 14.98 -21.39
CA GLU A 56 19.81 15.30 -22.73
C GLU A 56 20.49 14.50 -23.86
N ASP A 57 21.73 14.04 -23.65
CA ASP A 57 22.48 13.19 -24.58
C ASP A 57 22.10 11.69 -24.50
N GLY A 58 21.16 11.33 -23.63
CA GLY A 58 20.69 9.97 -23.40
C GLY A 58 21.54 9.17 -22.41
N ARG A 59 22.57 9.78 -21.81
CA ARG A 59 23.34 9.15 -20.73
C ARG A 59 22.48 9.04 -19.46
N VAL A 60 22.58 7.91 -18.79
CA VAL A 60 21.91 7.64 -17.51
C VAL A 60 22.98 7.39 -16.45
N VAL A 61 22.87 8.06 -15.30
CA VAL A 61 23.83 7.98 -14.19
C VAL A 61 23.07 7.80 -12.89
N GLU A 62 23.32 6.68 -12.21
CA GLU A 62 22.89 6.47 -10.82
C GLU A 62 23.80 7.26 -9.88
N LEU A 63 23.20 7.92 -8.90
CA LEU A 63 23.88 8.77 -7.95
C LEU A 63 24.16 8.00 -6.66
N GLU A 64 25.34 8.20 -6.09
CA GLU A 64 25.73 7.58 -4.82
C GLU A 64 25.14 8.31 -3.62
N HIS A 65 24.68 9.55 -3.81
CA HIS A 65 24.14 10.42 -2.77
C HIS A 65 22.96 11.22 -3.30
N TRP A 66 22.09 11.66 -2.39
CA TRP A 66 21.02 12.58 -2.70
C TRP A 66 21.52 13.84 -3.45
N PRO A 67 20.86 14.23 -4.56
CA PRO A 67 21.15 15.46 -5.28
C PRO A 67 21.20 16.71 -4.39
N GLU A 68 22.35 17.40 -4.33
CA GLU A 68 22.48 18.66 -3.57
C GLU A 68 21.53 19.76 -4.10
N GLU A 69 21.16 19.69 -5.38
CA GLU A 69 20.23 20.63 -6.02
C GLU A 69 18.80 20.46 -5.52
N LEU A 70 18.50 19.36 -4.83
CA LEU A 70 17.17 19.03 -4.38
C LEU A 70 17.01 19.20 -2.89
N SER A 71 16.06 20.06 -2.53
CA SER A 71 15.63 20.22 -1.15
C SER A 71 14.89 18.96 -0.67
N GLU A 72 15.42 18.35 0.38
CA GLU A 72 14.79 17.23 1.09
C GLU A 72 13.32 17.53 1.46
N ASP A 73 13.03 18.73 1.96
CA ASP A 73 11.67 19.18 2.30
C ASP A 73 10.66 19.06 1.15
N VAL A 74 11.12 19.20 -0.09
CA VAL A 74 10.26 19.19 -1.28
C VAL A 74 10.19 17.80 -1.90
N PHE A 75 11.32 17.10 -1.95
CA PHE A 75 11.44 15.87 -2.73
C PHE A 75 11.37 14.59 -1.88
N LEU A 76 11.69 14.66 -0.58
CA LEU A 76 11.60 13.52 0.35
C LEU A 76 10.30 13.57 1.18
N TRP A 77 9.96 14.74 1.73
CA TRP A 77 8.90 14.83 2.75
C TRP A 77 7.51 15.25 2.23
N ALA A 78 7.41 15.75 1.00
CA ALA A 78 6.16 16.35 0.51
C ALA A 78 5.24 15.38 -0.27
N VAL A 79 5.77 14.28 -0.81
CA VAL A 79 5.04 13.30 -1.64
C VAL A 79 4.73 12.03 -0.86
N ARG A 80 3.82 11.17 -1.36
CA ARG A 80 3.53 9.89 -0.69
C ARG A 80 4.81 9.05 -0.61
N TYR A 81 5.12 8.52 0.58
CA TYR A 81 6.26 7.64 0.78
C TYR A 81 6.11 6.36 -0.05
N CYS A 82 7.23 5.72 -0.38
CA CYS A 82 7.28 4.43 -1.07
C CYS A 82 6.68 4.48 -2.47
N GLN A 83 7.09 5.43 -3.30
CA GLN A 83 6.81 5.40 -4.73
C GLN A 83 8.03 5.92 -5.51
N PRO A 84 8.27 5.40 -6.73
CA PRO A 84 9.25 5.97 -7.63
C PRO A 84 8.64 7.18 -8.35
N TYR A 85 9.40 8.26 -8.42
CA TYR A 85 8.99 9.55 -8.97
C TYR A 85 9.96 10.01 -10.06
N THR A 86 9.44 10.81 -10.97
CA THR A 86 10.22 11.51 -11.99
C THR A 86 10.02 13.00 -11.85
N PHE A 87 11.13 13.71 -11.67
CA PHE A 87 11.22 15.15 -11.84
C PHE A 87 11.61 15.49 -13.29
N GLU A 88 10.65 16.04 -14.03
CA GLU A 88 10.85 16.53 -15.39
C GLU A 88 11.45 17.95 -15.33
N VAL A 89 12.72 18.07 -15.74
CA VAL A 89 13.49 19.32 -15.61
C VAL A 89 12.90 20.42 -16.49
N ALA A 90 12.50 20.08 -17.72
CA ALA A 90 11.99 21.05 -18.69
C ALA A 90 10.72 21.77 -18.22
N THR A 91 9.87 21.08 -17.45
CA THR A 91 8.58 21.59 -16.98
C THR A 91 8.57 21.90 -15.49
N ALA A 92 9.64 21.56 -14.76
CA ALA A 92 9.71 21.62 -13.30
C ALA A 92 8.52 20.91 -12.64
N SER A 93 8.20 19.71 -13.12
CA SER A 93 7.04 18.93 -12.66
C SER A 93 7.44 17.58 -12.10
N LEU A 94 6.69 17.14 -11.09
CA LEU A 94 6.80 15.81 -10.51
C LEU A 94 5.71 14.91 -11.10
N THR A 95 6.06 13.68 -11.41
CA THR A 95 5.14 12.64 -11.88
C THR A 95 5.55 11.31 -11.28
N LEU A 96 4.64 10.33 -11.29
CA LEU A 96 5.01 8.95 -11.01
C LEU A 96 5.97 8.43 -12.09
N ASP A 97 7.05 7.79 -11.65
CA ASP A 97 7.92 7.05 -12.55
C ASP A 97 7.26 5.72 -12.91
N ARG A 98 6.77 5.62 -14.14
CA ARG A 98 6.08 4.43 -14.63
C ARG A 98 7.02 3.31 -15.08
N GLN A 99 8.32 3.60 -15.18
CA GLN A 99 9.34 2.63 -15.54
C GLN A 99 10.03 2.09 -14.29
N GLY A 100 10.04 2.89 -13.23
CA GLY A 100 10.45 2.46 -11.90
C GLY A 100 9.45 1.51 -11.25
N GLY A 101 9.91 0.86 -10.18
CA GLY A 101 9.13 -0.06 -9.38
C GLY A 101 9.73 -0.23 -8.00
N GLN A 102 9.29 -1.29 -7.31
CA GLN A 102 9.70 -1.59 -5.95
C GLN A 102 10.06 -3.06 -5.81
N VAL A 103 11.06 -3.32 -4.98
CA VAL A 103 11.45 -4.66 -4.53
C VAL A 103 11.41 -4.64 -3.01
N ALA A 104 10.75 -5.63 -2.41
CA ALA A 104 10.82 -5.85 -0.98
C ALA A 104 12.11 -6.63 -0.68
N THR A 105 12.91 -6.19 0.31
CA THR A 105 14.12 -6.92 0.74
C THR A 105 13.82 -7.93 1.86
N GLU A 106 14.81 -8.75 2.23
CA GLU A 106 14.70 -9.75 3.34
C GLU A 106 14.26 -9.12 4.67
N GLU A 107 14.56 -7.84 4.89
CA GLU A 107 14.18 -7.08 6.09
C GLU A 107 12.76 -6.48 6.00
N ASN A 108 11.99 -6.83 4.96
CA ASN A 108 10.68 -6.25 4.64
C ASN A 108 10.71 -4.74 4.37
N VAL A 109 11.85 -4.23 3.90
CA VAL A 109 11.99 -2.84 3.50
C VAL A 109 11.69 -2.74 2.01
N LEU A 110 10.72 -1.89 1.64
CA LEU A 110 10.46 -1.56 0.25
C LEU A 110 11.58 -0.66 -0.28
N ARG A 111 12.34 -1.19 -1.23
CA ARG A 111 13.38 -0.49 -1.98
C ARG A 111 12.86 -0.14 -3.36
N ASN A 112 12.93 1.14 -3.73
CA ASN A 112 12.53 1.54 -5.07
C ASN A 112 13.69 1.36 -6.09
N TYR A 113 13.36 1.23 -7.37
CA TYR A 113 14.32 1.18 -8.48
C TYR A 113 13.80 1.91 -9.72
N HIS A 114 14.71 2.34 -10.59
CA HIS A 114 14.39 2.83 -11.94
C HIS A 114 15.01 1.98 -13.06
N THR A 115 16.21 1.44 -12.86
CA THR A 115 16.91 0.65 -13.88
C THR A 115 16.73 -0.85 -13.64
N ASP A 116 16.71 -1.64 -14.73
CA ASP A 116 16.67 -3.11 -14.63
C ASP A 116 17.88 -3.68 -13.87
N ALA A 117 19.05 -3.05 -14.00
CA ALA A 117 20.25 -3.45 -13.27
C ALA A 117 20.09 -3.27 -11.76
N ARG A 118 19.49 -2.16 -11.33
CA ARG A 118 19.18 -1.92 -9.92
C ARG A 118 18.11 -2.88 -9.40
N ARG A 119 17.08 -3.17 -10.21
CA ARG A 119 16.07 -4.19 -9.88
C ARG A 119 16.74 -5.54 -9.58
N GLN A 120 17.59 -6.02 -10.49
CA GLN A 120 18.27 -7.31 -10.33
C GLN A 120 19.15 -7.36 -9.07
N LEU A 121 19.89 -6.28 -8.80
CA LEU A 121 20.71 -6.18 -7.59
C LEU A 121 19.85 -6.22 -6.31
N LEU A 122 18.74 -5.47 -6.28
CA LEU A 122 17.81 -5.49 -5.16
C LEU A 122 17.11 -6.85 -5.00
N GLU A 123 16.77 -7.52 -6.10
CA GLU A 123 16.20 -8.88 -6.10
C GLU A 123 17.22 -9.93 -5.60
N GLU A 124 18.51 -9.76 -5.92
CA GLU A 124 19.60 -10.59 -5.39
C GLU A 124 19.83 -10.35 -3.89
N GLU A 125 19.72 -9.10 -3.43
CA GLU A 125 19.80 -8.70 -2.01
C GLU A 125 18.55 -9.10 -1.21
N ALA A 126 17.39 -9.18 -1.87
CA ALA A 126 16.11 -9.51 -1.26
C ALA A 126 15.93 -11.00 -0.93
N GLY A 127 16.82 -11.87 -1.40
CA GLY A 127 16.65 -13.32 -1.26
C GLY A 127 15.32 -13.82 -1.86
N ASP A 128 14.85 -14.99 -1.43
CA ASP A 128 13.52 -15.54 -1.81
C ASP A 128 12.35 -14.82 -1.07
N GLY A 129 12.52 -13.57 -0.63
CA GLY A 129 11.54 -12.78 0.11
C GLY A 129 10.40 -12.24 -0.76
N GLY A 130 9.16 -12.64 -0.46
CA GLY A 130 7.96 -12.29 -1.22
C GLY A 130 7.57 -10.81 -1.15
N GLY A 131 7.02 -10.28 -2.25
CA GLY A 131 6.62 -8.88 -2.39
C GLY A 131 5.48 -8.44 -1.45
N PHE A 132 5.55 -7.18 -1.02
CA PHE A 132 4.58 -6.50 -0.16
C PHE A 132 3.27 -6.22 -0.92
N SER A 133 2.13 -6.58 -0.35
CA SER A 133 0.81 -6.40 -0.96
C SER A 133 0.15 -5.09 -0.50
N LEU A 134 -0.84 -4.57 -1.25
CA LEU A 134 -1.66 -3.42 -0.81
C LEU A 134 -2.34 -3.66 0.57
N LEU A 135 -2.54 -4.92 0.93
CA LEU A 135 -3.09 -5.30 2.22
C LEU A 135 -2.07 -5.14 3.36
N ASP A 136 -0.79 -5.29 3.05
CA ASP A 136 0.28 -4.98 3.99
C ASP A 136 0.40 -3.46 4.18
N GLU A 137 0.24 -2.65 3.11
CA GLU A 137 0.14 -1.18 3.22
C GLU A 137 -1.01 -0.75 4.13
N PHE A 138 -2.18 -1.37 3.99
CA PHE A 138 -3.32 -1.16 4.87
C PHE A 138 -2.96 -1.46 6.33
N SER A 139 -2.38 -2.63 6.59
CA SER A 139 -2.05 -3.05 7.95
C SER A 139 -1.01 -2.15 8.61
N VAL A 140 -0.03 -1.64 7.85
CA VAL A 140 0.91 -0.61 8.33
C VAL A 140 0.17 0.69 8.66
N SER A 141 -0.61 1.19 7.70
CA SER A 141 -1.26 2.52 7.76
C SER A 141 -2.23 2.64 8.93
N TYR A 142 -2.92 1.54 9.26
CA TYR A 142 -3.88 1.48 10.36
C TYR A 142 -3.37 0.66 11.55
N SER A 143 -2.05 0.50 11.67
CA SER A 143 -1.44 -0.38 12.69
C SER A 143 -1.77 0.03 14.12
N THR A 144 -2.08 1.29 14.40
CA THR A 144 -2.47 1.72 15.75
C THR A 144 -3.90 1.27 16.05
N GLU A 145 -4.83 1.60 15.18
CA GLU A 145 -6.25 1.25 15.26
C GLU A 145 -6.45 -0.27 15.28
N LEU A 146 -5.74 -1.00 14.41
CA LEU A 146 -5.78 -2.45 14.35
C LEU A 146 -5.18 -3.11 15.60
N ARG A 147 -4.14 -2.53 16.21
CA ARG A 147 -3.61 -3.02 17.49
C ARG A 147 -4.54 -2.69 18.66
N GLU A 148 -5.19 -1.54 18.67
CA GLU A 148 -6.18 -1.19 19.70
C GLU A 148 -7.38 -2.15 19.63
N LEU A 149 -7.90 -2.38 18.43
CA LEU A 149 -8.93 -3.38 18.18
C LEU A 149 -8.46 -4.79 18.54
N GLY A 150 -7.26 -5.18 18.09
CA GLY A 150 -6.65 -6.47 18.41
C GLY A 150 -6.46 -6.67 19.91
N SER A 151 -6.06 -5.63 20.64
CA SER A 151 -5.97 -5.63 22.10
C SER A 151 -7.33 -5.81 22.76
N ALA A 152 -8.36 -5.06 22.31
CA ALA A 152 -9.73 -5.19 22.81
C ALA A 152 -10.29 -6.61 22.61
N LEU A 153 -10.02 -7.22 21.46
CA LEU A 153 -10.41 -8.60 21.15
C LEU A 153 -9.58 -9.62 21.97
N SER A 154 -8.29 -9.38 22.13
CA SER A 154 -7.38 -10.23 22.92
C SER A 154 -7.76 -10.30 24.40
N VAL A 155 -8.22 -9.18 24.98
CA VAL A 155 -8.76 -9.15 26.36
C VAL A 155 -9.95 -10.11 26.53
N GLN A 156 -10.70 -10.33 25.45
CA GLN A 156 -11.81 -11.28 25.45
C GLN A 156 -11.35 -12.72 25.21
N GLY A 157 -10.05 -12.99 25.03
CA GLY A 157 -9.49 -14.31 24.75
C GLY A 157 -9.60 -14.73 23.28
N ILE A 158 -9.61 -13.77 22.36
CA ILE A 158 -9.66 -14.00 20.91
C ILE A 158 -8.26 -13.84 20.31
N ARG A 159 -7.82 -14.80 19.50
CA ARG A 159 -6.51 -14.76 18.81
C ARG A 159 -6.62 -14.34 17.35
N LYS A 160 -7.63 -14.84 16.64
CA LYS A 160 -7.88 -14.47 15.26
C LYS A 160 -9.36 -14.24 15.04
N VAL A 161 -9.67 -13.31 14.14
CA VAL A 161 -11.02 -13.09 13.68
C VAL A 161 -11.03 -13.16 12.17
N HIS A 162 -11.79 -14.12 11.63
CA HIS A 162 -12.12 -14.17 10.22
C HIS A 162 -13.39 -13.38 9.99
N PHE A 163 -13.40 -12.48 9.02
CA PHE A 163 -14.54 -11.62 8.73
C PHE A 163 -14.62 -11.35 7.22
N GLY A 164 -15.79 -10.91 6.77
CA GLY A 164 -16.03 -10.59 5.36
C GLY A 164 -16.22 -9.10 5.16
N VAL A 165 -15.78 -8.61 4.01
CA VAL A 165 -16.10 -7.28 3.49
C VAL A 165 -16.77 -7.48 2.14
N ASP A 166 -18.02 -7.03 2.04
CA ASP A 166 -18.83 -7.15 0.83
C ASP A 166 -18.62 -5.92 -0.06
N CYS A 167 -18.88 -6.04 -1.36
CA CYS A 167 -18.97 -4.88 -2.25
C CYS A 167 -20.42 -4.68 -2.68
N LEU A 168 -20.99 -3.54 -2.27
CA LEU A 168 -22.35 -3.10 -2.61
C LEU A 168 -22.28 -1.85 -3.49
N GLY A 169 -22.08 -2.04 -4.78
CA GLY A 169 -22.08 -0.94 -5.75
C GLY A 169 -21.39 -1.28 -7.06
N PRO A 170 -21.45 -0.35 -8.02
CA PRO A 170 -20.74 -0.51 -9.29
C PRO A 170 -19.23 -0.53 -9.08
N ALA A 171 -18.48 -1.28 -9.91
CA ALA A 171 -17.02 -1.39 -9.81
C ALA A 171 -16.24 -0.05 -9.85
N HIS A 172 -16.86 1.03 -10.32
CA HIS A 172 -16.27 2.38 -10.38
C HIS A 172 -16.67 3.28 -9.20
N GLN A 173 -17.58 2.82 -8.34
CA GLN A 173 -17.98 3.44 -7.07
C GLN A 173 -18.33 2.34 -6.05
N PRO A 174 -17.37 1.46 -5.70
CA PRO A 174 -17.60 0.41 -4.73
C PRO A 174 -17.93 1.03 -3.36
N ARG A 175 -18.81 0.37 -2.61
CA ARG A 175 -19.07 0.64 -1.20
C ARG A 175 -18.83 -0.64 -0.42
N TYR A 176 -18.15 -0.55 0.71
CA TYR A 176 -17.55 -1.70 1.39
C TYR A 176 -18.17 -1.95 2.77
N PRO A 177 -19.42 -2.43 2.86
CA PRO A 177 -19.94 -2.84 4.16
C PRO A 177 -19.24 -4.10 4.65
N ILE A 178 -18.98 -4.17 5.96
CA ILE A 178 -18.64 -5.43 6.60
C ILE A 178 -19.80 -6.41 6.43
N ALA A 179 -19.49 -7.62 6.00
CA ALA A 179 -20.42 -8.72 5.98
C ALA A 179 -20.92 -9.06 7.39
N GLY A 180 -22.17 -9.53 7.51
CA GLY A 180 -22.81 -9.82 8.81
C GLY A 180 -22.28 -11.08 9.53
N TRP A 181 -21.08 -11.55 9.22
CA TRP A 181 -20.50 -12.78 9.77
C TRP A 181 -19.09 -12.55 10.31
N CYS A 182 -18.74 -13.30 11.34
CA CYS A 182 -17.36 -13.50 11.74
C CYS A 182 -17.15 -14.91 12.32
N VAL A 183 -15.95 -15.45 12.14
CA VAL A 183 -15.49 -16.65 12.84
C VAL A 183 -14.36 -16.26 13.76
N VAL A 184 -14.51 -16.61 15.03
CA VAL A 184 -13.60 -16.22 16.09
C VAL A 184 -12.79 -17.44 16.50
N GLN A 185 -11.47 -17.33 16.42
CA GLN A 185 -10.56 -18.36 16.89
C GLN A 185 -10.03 -18.01 18.28
N ARG A 186 -10.20 -18.95 19.21
CA ARG A 186 -9.77 -18.90 20.61
C ARG A 186 -8.84 -20.08 20.90
N ASP A 187 -8.17 -20.04 22.04
CA ASP A 187 -7.30 -21.13 22.51
C ASP A 187 -8.04 -22.47 22.65
N GLU A 188 -9.33 -22.41 22.95
CA GLU A 188 -10.19 -23.58 23.17
C GLU A 188 -10.91 -24.07 21.90
N GLY A 189 -10.73 -23.37 20.77
CA GLY A 189 -11.32 -23.72 19.48
C GLY A 189 -11.95 -22.52 18.76
N GLU A 190 -12.64 -22.83 17.66
CA GLU A 190 -13.30 -21.84 16.80
C GLU A 190 -14.80 -21.76 17.10
N THR A 191 -15.35 -20.55 16.98
CA THR A 191 -16.78 -20.31 17.11
C THR A 191 -17.25 -19.38 16.00
N ALA A 192 -18.20 -19.87 15.19
CA ALA A 192 -18.90 -19.05 14.21
C ALA A 192 -20.05 -18.27 14.86
N GLY A 193 -20.25 -17.01 14.48
CA GLY A 193 -21.28 -16.15 15.05
C GLY A 193 -21.65 -14.93 14.20
N ALA A 194 -22.54 -14.11 14.75
CA ALA A 194 -22.82 -12.76 14.23
C ALA A 194 -21.61 -11.84 14.46
N LEU A 195 -21.48 -10.81 13.62
CA LEU A 195 -20.37 -9.87 13.67
C LEU A 195 -20.16 -9.29 15.09
N LEU A 196 -18.91 -9.26 15.55
CA LEU A 196 -18.54 -8.70 16.84
C LEU A 196 -18.84 -7.20 16.90
N PRO A 197 -19.40 -6.68 18.01
CA PRO A 197 -19.66 -5.24 18.17
C PRO A 197 -18.42 -4.37 17.96
N GLU A 198 -17.24 -4.85 18.35
CA GLU A 198 -15.96 -4.16 18.19
C GLU A 198 -15.59 -4.00 16.72
N LEU A 199 -15.79 -5.04 15.90
CA LEU A 199 -15.60 -4.96 14.45
C LEU A 199 -16.61 -4.01 13.81
N GLN A 200 -17.85 -4.03 14.29
CA GLN A 200 -18.89 -3.15 13.79
C GLN A 200 -18.65 -1.68 14.16
N ALA A 201 -18.08 -1.41 15.34
CA ALA A 201 -17.68 -0.07 15.74
C ALA A 201 -16.49 0.45 14.93
N ALA A 202 -15.65 -0.45 14.41
CA ALA A 202 -14.55 -0.14 13.51
C ALA A 202 -14.96 -0.14 12.03
N ALA A 203 -16.25 0.03 11.69
CA ALA A 203 -16.73 -0.06 10.30
C ALA A 203 -15.94 0.79 9.30
N ASP A 204 -15.63 2.04 9.68
CA ASP A 204 -14.91 2.99 8.84
C ASP A 204 -13.48 2.53 8.51
N LEU A 205 -12.88 1.68 9.34
CA LEU A 205 -11.55 1.12 9.09
C LEU A 205 -11.57 0.16 7.90
N TRP A 206 -12.65 -0.60 7.72
CA TRP A 206 -12.74 -1.62 6.67
C TRP A 206 -13.14 -1.04 5.32
N ASP A 207 -13.73 0.16 5.31
CA ASP A 207 -14.00 0.91 4.07
C ASP A 207 -12.70 1.29 3.33
N GLU A 208 -11.57 1.34 4.05
CA GLU A 208 -10.25 1.71 3.54
C GLU A 208 -9.40 0.49 3.12
N LEU A 209 -9.94 -0.73 3.21
CA LEU A 209 -9.28 -1.92 2.70
C LEU A 209 -9.11 -1.82 1.16
N PRO A 210 -8.00 -2.34 0.61
CA PRO A 210 -7.71 -2.22 -0.81
C PRO A 210 -8.61 -3.10 -1.69
N ASP A 211 -9.29 -4.10 -1.11
CA ASP A 211 -10.19 -5.01 -1.82
C ASP A 211 -11.35 -5.49 -0.92
N TYR A 212 -12.42 -5.98 -1.54
CA TYR A 212 -13.48 -6.73 -0.87
C TYR A 212 -13.12 -8.22 -0.85
N GLY A 213 -13.52 -8.93 0.21
CA GLY A 213 -13.00 -10.28 0.41
C GLY A 213 -13.29 -10.87 1.78
N ALA A 214 -12.77 -12.07 1.97
CA ALA A 214 -12.69 -12.67 3.30
C ALA A 214 -11.29 -12.45 3.84
N PHE A 215 -11.21 -11.95 5.07
CA PHE A 215 -9.98 -11.53 5.71
C PHE A 215 -9.83 -12.14 7.10
N THR A 216 -8.61 -12.12 7.60
CA THR A 216 -8.24 -12.57 8.94
C THR A 216 -7.51 -11.43 9.65
N LEU A 217 -8.04 -10.99 10.79
CA LEU A 217 -7.32 -10.12 11.74
C LEU A 217 -6.63 -11.00 12.77
N ASP A 218 -5.30 -10.94 12.83
CA ASP A 218 -4.52 -11.51 13.92
C ASP A 218 -4.46 -10.49 15.07
N THR A 219 -5.09 -10.81 16.19
CA THR A 219 -5.30 -9.86 17.28
C THR A 219 -4.03 -9.55 18.06
N GLY A 220 -3.02 -10.43 17.98
CA GLY A 220 -1.74 -10.26 18.67
C GLY A 220 -0.79 -9.32 17.92
N SER A 221 -0.78 -9.42 16.58
CA SER A 221 0.05 -8.58 15.70
C SER A 221 -0.65 -7.31 15.24
N GLY A 222 -1.99 -7.32 15.17
CA GLY A 222 -2.78 -6.27 14.52
C GLY A 222 -2.67 -6.31 12.99
N TRP A 223 -2.31 -7.45 12.41
CA TRP A 223 -2.20 -7.60 10.95
C TRP A 223 -3.50 -8.14 10.36
N VAL A 224 -3.85 -7.65 9.17
CA VAL A 224 -4.95 -8.20 8.37
C VAL A 224 -4.36 -8.92 7.16
N THR A 225 -4.76 -10.17 6.96
CA THR A 225 -4.36 -11.00 5.81
C THR A 225 -5.60 -11.55 5.09
N PRO A 226 -5.48 -12.06 3.86
CA PRO A 226 -6.59 -12.79 3.25
C PRO A 226 -6.93 -14.02 4.10
N SER A 227 -8.20 -14.44 4.12
CA SER A 227 -8.62 -15.69 4.74
C SER A 227 -8.34 -16.86 3.78
N ASP A 228 -7.62 -17.86 4.27
CA ASP A 228 -7.33 -19.09 3.50
C ASP A 228 -8.58 -19.96 3.30
N GLU A 229 -9.56 -19.86 4.21
CA GLU A 229 -10.82 -20.61 4.14
C GLU A 229 -11.92 -19.89 3.34
N GLY A 230 -11.76 -18.58 3.17
CA GLY A 230 -12.79 -17.71 2.61
C GLY A 230 -12.59 -17.31 1.15
N GLY A 231 -13.55 -16.54 0.64
CA GLY A 231 -13.51 -16.00 -0.72
C GLY A 231 -14.71 -15.12 -1.00
N THR A 232 -14.97 -14.88 -2.30
CA THR A 232 -16.08 -14.03 -2.75
C THR A 232 -16.99 -14.74 -3.75
N VAL A 233 -18.25 -14.33 -3.78
CA VAL A 233 -19.24 -14.79 -4.75
C VAL A 233 -20.01 -13.63 -5.34
N THR A 234 -20.12 -13.59 -6.66
CA THR A 234 -20.89 -12.58 -7.39
C THR A 234 -22.35 -13.02 -7.48
N LEU A 235 -23.26 -12.26 -6.85
CA LEU A 235 -24.70 -12.52 -6.87
C LEU A 235 -25.43 -11.71 -7.97
N GLY A 236 -24.77 -10.68 -8.50
CA GLY A 236 -25.27 -9.86 -9.60
C GLY A 236 -24.22 -8.86 -10.09
N PRO A 237 -24.58 -7.98 -11.04
CA PRO A 237 -23.65 -7.02 -11.63
C PRO A 237 -23.07 -5.98 -10.65
N GLU A 238 -23.71 -5.80 -9.49
CA GLU A 238 -23.39 -4.78 -8.49
C GLU A 238 -23.30 -5.36 -7.06
N GLU A 239 -23.34 -6.69 -6.92
CA GLU A 239 -23.34 -7.35 -5.62
C GLU A 239 -22.33 -8.50 -5.57
N ILE A 240 -21.30 -8.30 -4.76
CA ILE A 240 -20.30 -9.32 -4.45
C ILE A 240 -20.26 -9.52 -2.93
N ARG A 241 -20.36 -10.79 -2.50
CA ARG A 241 -20.45 -11.17 -1.10
C ARG A 241 -19.27 -12.03 -0.69
N ALA A 242 -18.68 -11.73 0.45
CA ALA A 242 -17.64 -12.54 1.08
C ALA A 242 -18.25 -13.74 1.82
N TYR A 243 -17.53 -14.86 1.83
CA TYR A 243 -17.88 -16.06 2.59
C TYR A 243 -16.63 -16.66 3.24
N HIS A 244 -16.82 -17.47 4.28
CA HIS A 244 -15.76 -18.19 5.00
C HIS A 244 -15.82 -19.71 4.82
N SER A 245 -16.93 -20.25 4.31
CA SER A 245 -17.06 -21.70 4.06
C SER A 245 -17.85 -22.01 2.80
N GLU A 246 -17.66 -23.20 2.25
CA GLU A 246 -18.42 -23.66 1.09
C GLU A 246 -19.94 -23.74 1.39
N ALA A 247 -20.32 -24.11 2.62
CA ALA A 247 -21.73 -24.12 3.03
C ALA A 247 -22.36 -22.72 2.97
N GLN A 248 -21.64 -21.70 3.45
CA GLN A 248 -22.07 -20.31 3.37
C GLN A 248 -22.12 -19.82 1.92
N ARG A 249 -21.14 -20.20 1.10
CA ARG A 249 -21.13 -19.91 -0.34
C ARG A 249 -22.35 -20.48 -1.06
N GLN A 250 -22.71 -21.73 -0.80
CA GLN A 250 -23.91 -22.36 -1.38
C GLN A 250 -25.20 -21.66 -0.92
N ALA A 251 -25.29 -21.29 0.37
CA ALA A 251 -26.41 -20.55 0.91
C ALA A 251 -26.58 -19.18 0.21
N LEU A 252 -25.48 -18.44 -0.02
CA LEU A 252 -25.49 -17.17 -0.76
C LEU A 252 -25.93 -17.36 -2.22
N LEU A 253 -25.54 -18.46 -2.86
CA LEU A 253 -25.95 -18.82 -4.22
C LEU A 253 -27.39 -19.34 -4.33
N GLY A 254 -28.13 -19.43 -3.21
CA GLY A 254 -29.47 -20.00 -3.18
C GLY A 254 -29.52 -21.49 -3.52
N ARG A 255 -28.40 -22.21 -3.35
CA ARG A 255 -28.32 -23.66 -3.56
C ARG A 255 -28.34 -24.36 -2.20
N PRO A 256 -29.28 -25.29 -1.94
CA PRO A 256 -29.20 -26.10 -0.73
C PRO A 256 -27.96 -27.01 -0.81
N THR A 257 -27.23 -27.09 0.30
CA THR A 257 -26.11 -28.02 0.56
C THR A 257 -26.58 -29.47 0.61
#